data_AF-A0A1F1UD64-F1
#
_entry.id   AF-A0A1F1UD64-F1
#
_cell.length_a   1.000
_cell.length_b   1.000
_cell.length_c   1.000
_cell.angle_alpha   90.00
_cell.angle_beta   90.00
_cell.angle_gamma   90.00
#
_symmetry.space_group_name_H-M   'P 1'
#
loop_
_entity.id
_entity.type
_entity.pdbx_description
1 polymer ?
#
loop_
_entity_poly.entity_id
_entity_poly.type
_entity_poly.pdbx_seq_one_letter_code
_entity_poly.pdbx_strand_id
1 'polypeptide(L)'
;MSLPSDDGRAPSNPGASPPDLSAAPPDLSAAPSDLKAALGWASARLAEAGVASPAADAQWLAAHAMGVSRGELMAASLRGAPTPEGFERLVERRARREPLQHILGTAGFYGLELEVGPGVFVPRPETETLVEQALKVLQGLAACEPAPENDVPATYDALVTYDAQAASRQVRIADWCAGSGAIAAALASHVTEAKGQAPVHIEAVEASGEAASYASRNLAGTGVELIEEDVFTHYAAKPGCLDMVCVNPPYVPDATPIRDVETQFFDPHTALYGGGGDGLSIPFALIELAGHTLRPGGVILMEHAEEQGSPLRHAACATGAFNRTQTMTDLTGRDRVTIMWRNGAEAVV
;
A
#
# COMPACT_ATOMS: atom_id res chain seq x y z
N MET A 1 9.95 41.67 -44.15
CA MET A 1 9.08 40.99 -43.17
C MET A 1 9.94 40.67 -41.97
N SER A 2 9.84 41.48 -40.93
CA SER A 2 10.63 41.37 -39.70
C SER A 2 9.69 40.93 -38.58
N LEU A 3 10.11 39.92 -37.80
CA LEU A 3 9.38 39.43 -36.63
C LEU A 3 9.43 40.46 -35.50
N PRO A 4 8.38 40.61 -34.67
CA PRO A 4 8.41 41.48 -33.51
C PRO A 4 9.08 40.81 -32.32
N SER A 5 9.86 41.58 -31.58
CA SER A 5 10.50 41.25 -30.31
C SER A 5 9.44 41.18 -29.20
N ASP A 6 9.44 40.07 -28.45
CA ASP A 6 8.58 39.87 -27.28
C ASP A 6 9.34 40.28 -26.01
N ASP A 7 9.09 41.51 -25.52
CA ASP A 7 9.62 42.00 -24.24
C ASP A 7 8.82 41.39 -23.08
N GLY A 8 9.23 40.19 -22.66
CA GLY A 8 8.65 39.47 -21.53
C GLY A 8 8.88 40.18 -20.19
N ARG A 9 7.95 41.04 -19.79
CA ARG A 9 7.86 41.60 -18.42
C ARG A 9 6.85 40.80 -17.62
N ALA A 10 7.32 39.97 -16.69
CA ALA A 10 6.48 39.23 -15.75
C ALA A 10 5.69 40.19 -14.82
N PRO A 11 4.45 39.86 -14.43
CA PRO A 11 3.66 40.70 -13.53
C PRO A 11 4.26 40.69 -12.12
N SER A 12 4.61 41.87 -11.62
CA SER A 12 5.06 42.09 -10.24
C SER A 12 3.89 41.92 -9.28
N ASN A 13 3.96 40.94 -8.40
CA ASN A 13 3.00 40.71 -7.33
C ASN A 13 3.21 41.73 -6.18
N PRO A 14 2.29 42.68 -5.90
CA PRO A 14 2.49 43.70 -4.89
C PRO A 14 1.90 43.19 -3.56
N GLY A 15 2.67 42.43 -2.78
CA GLY A 15 2.17 41.97 -1.48
C GLY A 15 3.08 41.11 -0.62
N ALA A 16 4.20 40.60 -1.14
CA ALA A 16 5.18 39.90 -0.30
C ALA A 16 6.33 40.85 0.04
N SER A 17 6.46 41.22 1.32
CA SER A 17 7.70 41.81 1.82
C SER A 17 8.86 40.83 1.53
N PRO A 18 10.02 41.33 1.06
CA PRO A 18 11.19 40.46 0.89
C PRO A 18 11.54 39.83 2.24
N PRO A 19 11.98 38.56 2.27
CA PRO A 19 12.42 37.93 3.51
C PRO A 19 13.55 38.77 4.11
N ASP A 20 13.46 39.02 5.41
CA ASP A 20 14.50 39.73 6.16
C ASP A 20 15.77 38.86 6.21
N LEU A 21 16.68 39.12 5.27
CA LEU A 21 17.99 38.45 5.17
C LEU A 21 18.96 38.86 6.29
N SER A 22 18.55 39.73 7.23
CA SER A 22 19.34 40.14 8.39
C SER A 22 19.06 39.32 9.65
N ALA A 23 18.01 38.48 9.63
CA ALA A 23 17.75 37.55 10.72
C ALA A 23 18.87 36.50 10.78
N ALA A 24 19.55 36.41 11.93
CA ALA A 24 20.45 35.29 12.18
C ALA A 24 19.68 33.97 11.95
N PRO A 25 20.32 32.95 11.35
CA PRO A 25 19.68 31.64 11.20
C PRO A 25 19.14 31.19 12.57
N PRO A 26 17.92 30.61 12.62
CA PRO A 26 17.34 30.20 13.88
C PRO A 26 18.30 29.28 14.61
N ASP A 27 18.47 29.48 15.92
CA ASP A 27 19.21 28.54 16.76
C ASP A 27 18.45 27.20 16.76
N LEU A 28 19.02 26.22 16.06
CA LEU A 28 18.43 24.89 15.96
C LEU A 28 18.85 23.96 17.10
N SER A 29 19.60 24.46 18.09
CA SER A 29 20.19 23.62 19.16
C SER A 29 19.19 23.12 20.20
N ALA A 30 18.07 23.81 20.43
CA ALA A 30 17.03 23.42 21.38
C ALA A 30 15.65 23.90 20.93
N ALA A 31 14.61 23.13 21.28
CA ALA A 31 13.24 23.52 20.96
C ALA A 31 12.79 24.73 21.80
N PRO A 32 12.19 25.77 21.19
CA PRO A 32 11.50 26.84 21.91
C PRO A 32 10.46 26.31 22.90
N SER A 33 10.15 27.06 23.96
CA SER A 33 9.17 26.65 24.98
C SER A 33 7.71 26.86 24.58
N ASP A 34 7.44 27.71 23.59
CA ASP A 34 6.12 27.96 23.02
C ASP A 34 5.87 27.02 21.83
N LEU A 35 4.70 26.37 21.81
CA LEU A 35 4.38 25.35 20.80
C LEU A 35 4.42 25.89 19.36
N LYS A 36 3.95 27.12 19.12
CA LYS A 36 3.97 27.71 17.77
C LYS A 36 5.40 27.92 17.29
N ALA A 37 6.26 28.47 18.15
CA ALA A 37 7.68 28.62 17.85
C ALA A 37 8.37 27.25 17.67
N ALA A 38 8.03 26.26 18.49
CA ALA A 38 8.59 24.91 18.41
C ALA A 38 8.20 24.16 17.13
N LEU A 39 6.97 24.31 16.63
CA LEU A 39 6.57 23.78 15.34
C LEU A 39 7.38 24.41 14.19
N GLY A 40 7.66 25.71 14.26
CA GLY A 40 8.52 26.42 13.31
C GLY A 40 9.98 25.92 13.35
N TRP A 41 10.54 25.78 14.55
CA TRP A 41 11.88 25.21 14.79
C TRP A 41 11.99 23.79 14.22
N ALA A 42 11.03 22.92 14.55
CA ALA A 42 11.02 21.53 14.07
C ALA A 42 10.90 21.46 12.55
N SER A 43 10.03 22.27 11.94
CA SER A 43 9.93 22.32 10.48
C SER A 43 11.24 22.75 9.82
N ALA A 44 11.97 23.72 10.38
CA ALA A 44 13.26 24.13 9.84
C ALA A 44 14.31 23.01 9.97
N ARG A 45 14.36 22.37 11.14
CA ARG A 45 15.26 21.24 11.42
C ARG A 45 15.03 20.05 10.49
N LEU A 46 13.77 19.68 10.27
CA LEU A 46 13.42 18.58 9.38
C LEU A 46 13.67 18.92 7.90
N ALA A 47 13.49 20.18 7.51
CA ALA A 47 13.83 20.63 6.16
C ALA A 47 15.35 20.53 5.90
N GLU A 48 16.18 20.91 6.88
CA GLU A 48 17.64 20.77 6.80
C GLU A 48 18.07 19.29 6.65
N ALA A 49 17.36 18.37 7.31
CA ALA A 49 17.54 16.93 7.17
C ALA A 49 17.03 16.35 5.83
N GLY A 50 16.41 17.17 4.98
CA GLY A 50 15.86 16.75 3.69
C GLY A 50 14.57 15.94 3.79
N VAL A 51 13.82 16.07 4.89
CA VAL A 51 12.46 15.51 5.02
C VAL A 51 11.53 16.20 4.02
N ALA A 52 10.71 15.43 3.28
CA ALA A 52 9.88 15.96 2.21
C ALA A 52 8.72 16.85 2.72
N SER A 53 8.15 16.52 3.88
CA SER A 53 6.95 17.15 4.47
C SER A 53 7.20 17.76 5.85
N PRO A 54 8.24 18.59 6.05
CA PRO A 54 8.78 18.92 7.37
C PRO A 54 7.75 19.57 8.32
N ALA A 55 6.88 20.46 7.80
CA ALA A 55 5.86 21.11 8.61
C ALA A 55 4.75 20.14 9.05
N ALA A 56 4.37 19.19 8.19
CA ALA A 56 3.37 18.19 8.53
C ALA A 56 3.93 17.18 9.55
N ASP A 57 5.17 16.74 9.36
CA ASP A 57 5.86 15.83 10.27
C ASP A 57 6.03 16.48 11.66
N ALA A 58 6.44 17.74 11.73
CA ALA A 58 6.53 18.48 12.99
C ALA A 58 5.20 18.48 13.76
N GLN A 59 4.08 18.67 13.06
CA GLN A 59 2.75 18.62 13.67
C GLN A 59 2.39 17.21 14.14
N TRP A 60 2.67 16.17 13.35
CA TRP A 60 2.42 14.79 13.77
C TRP A 60 3.21 14.41 15.02
N LEU A 61 4.50 14.77 15.07
CA LEU A 61 5.36 14.49 16.22
C LEU A 61 4.91 15.22 17.48
N ALA A 62 4.49 16.49 17.37
CA ALA A 62 3.98 17.25 18.50
C ALA A 62 2.62 16.72 18.99
N ALA A 63 1.72 16.38 18.06
CA ALA A 63 0.43 15.77 18.37
C ALA A 63 0.60 14.44 19.10
N HIS A 64 1.54 13.60 18.63
CA HIS A 64 1.91 12.34 19.27
C HIS A 64 2.49 12.56 20.67
N ALA A 65 3.41 13.50 20.86
CA ALA A 65 3.97 13.81 22.17
C ALA A 65 2.91 14.28 23.19
N MET A 66 1.83 14.91 22.71
CA MET A 66 0.70 15.36 23.53
C MET A 66 -0.39 14.29 23.71
N GLY A 67 -0.40 13.23 22.91
CA GLY A 67 -1.50 12.27 22.86
C GLY A 67 -2.82 12.87 22.36
N VAL A 68 -2.76 13.78 21.39
CA VAL A 68 -3.94 14.48 20.83
C VAL A 68 -3.98 14.41 19.31
N SER A 69 -5.12 14.72 18.70
CA SER A 69 -5.24 14.87 17.25
C SER A 69 -4.52 16.12 16.73
N ARG A 70 -4.21 16.16 15.43
CA ARG A 70 -3.65 17.38 14.80
C ARG A 70 -4.56 18.61 14.93
N GLY A 71 -5.89 18.42 14.88
CA GLY A 71 -6.83 19.52 15.06
C GLY A 71 -6.75 20.13 16.46
N GLU A 72 -6.68 19.28 17.48
CA GLU A 72 -6.50 19.69 18.88
C GLU A 72 -5.14 20.36 19.12
N LEU A 73 -4.08 19.83 18.50
CA LEU A 73 -2.75 20.45 18.52
C LEU A 73 -2.79 21.88 17.96
N MET A 74 -3.42 22.08 16.80
CA MET A 74 -3.51 23.41 16.19
C MET A 74 -4.31 24.37 17.08
N ALA A 75 -5.39 23.91 17.71
CA ALA A 75 -6.15 24.71 18.67
C ALA A 75 -5.32 25.04 19.92
N ALA A 76 -4.50 24.12 20.41
CA ALA A 76 -3.58 24.34 21.53
C ALA A 76 -2.49 25.35 21.18
N SER A 77 -1.93 25.29 19.97
CA SER A 77 -0.93 26.23 19.45
C SER A 77 -1.47 27.66 19.43
N LEU A 78 -2.72 27.87 18.99
CA LEU A 78 -3.38 29.19 19.01
C LEU A 78 -3.59 29.75 20.42
N ARG A 79 -3.71 28.88 21.43
CA ARG A 79 -3.83 29.27 22.84
C ARG A 79 -2.48 29.50 23.52
N GLY A 80 -1.36 29.36 22.80
CA GLY A 80 -0.01 29.49 23.38
C GLY A 80 0.33 28.34 24.31
N ALA A 81 -0.09 27.12 23.98
CA ALA A 81 0.31 25.94 24.74
C ALA A 81 1.85 25.80 24.75
N PRO A 82 2.43 25.25 25.83
CA PRO A 82 3.86 24.99 25.88
C PRO A 82 4.24 23.85 24.94
N THR A 83 5.51 23.79 24.58
CA THR A 83 6.10 22.66 23.85
C THR A 83 5.96 21.37 24.65
N PRO A 84 5.46 20.28 24.03
CA PRO A 84 5.25 19.03 24.75
C PRO A 84 6.56 18.35 25.14
N GLU A 85 6.53 17.64 26.27
CA GLU A 85 7.67 16.87 26.75
C GLU A 85 8.09 15.82 25.71
N GLY A 86 9.40 15.66 25.51
CA GLY A 86 9.95 14.68 24.57
C GLY A 86 9.81 15.04 23.09
N PHE A 87 9.17 16.16 22.72
CA PHE A 87 9.03 16.61 21.33
C PHE A 87 10.37 16.74 20.61
N GLU A 88 11.35 17.38 21.23
CA GLU A 88 12.69 17.56 20.68
C GLU A 88 13.35 16.23 20.33
N ARG A 89 13.22 15.23 21.20
CA ARG A 89 13.74 13.88 20.95
C ARG A 89 13.10 13.23 19.73
N LEU A 90 11.79 13.43 19.53
CA LEU A 90 11.08 12.89 18.36
C LEU A 90 11.53 13.59 17.07
N VAL A 91 11.72 14.91 17.12
CA VAL A 91 12.24 15.69 15.99
C VAL A 91 13.64 15.23 15.61
N GLU A 92 14.52 14.98 16.59
CA GLU A 92 15.88 14.49 16.31
C GLU A 92 15.89 13.07 15.74
N ARG A 93 14.99 12.18 16.17
CA ARG A 93 14.79 10.86 15.51
C ARG A 93 14.40 11.05 14.05
N ARG A 94 13.42 11.91 13.78
CA ARG A 94 12.95 12.18 12.42
C ARG A 94 14.02 12.88 11.56
N ALA A 95 14.81 13.78 12.13
CA ALA A 95 15.94 14.44 11.46
C ALA A 95 17.05 13.45 11.06
N ARG A 96 17.17 12.30 11.75
CA ARG A 96 18.01 11.17 11.34
C ARG A 96 17.39 10.28 10.27
N ARG A 97 16.26 10.71 9.70
CA ARG A 97 15.52 10.00 8.66
C ARG A 97 14.91 8.67 9.12
N GLU A 98 14.68 8.51 10.42
CA GLU A 98 13.77 7.47 10.89
C GLU A 98 12.37 7.74 10.32
N PRO A 99 11.68 6.74 9.74
CA PRO A 99 10.35 6.92 9.18
C PRO A 99 9.39 7.50 10.21
N LEU A 100 8.57 8.47 9.81
CA LEU A 100 7.59 9.10 10.71
C LEU A 100 6.71 8.03 11.38
N GLN A 101 6.25 7.04 10.61
CA GLN A 101 5.38 5.97 11.07
C GLN A 101 6.06 5.08 12.12
N HIS A 102 7.37 4.83 12.03
CA HIS A 102 8.12 4.10 13.07
C HIS A 102 8.25 4.90 14.35
N ILE A 103 8.33 6.23 14.25
CA ILE A 103 8.35 7.12 15.42
C ILE A 103 6.98 7.15 16.09
N LEU A 104 5.90 7.22 15.29
CA LEU A 104 4.52 7.25 15.77
C LEU A 104 4.03 5.88 16.27
N GLY A 105 4.60 4.80 15.74
CA GLY A 105 4.17 3.41 15.97
C GLY A 105 2.99 2.98 15.10
N THR A 106 2.47 3.86 14.24
CA THR A 106 1.29 3.59 13.40
C THR A 106 1.41 4.18 12.00
N ALA A 107 0.69 3.57 11.06
CA ALA A 107 0.51 4.04 9.69
C ALA A 107 -0.97 3.98 9.31
N GLY A 108 -1.46 5.03 8.63
CA GLY A 108 -2.79 5.02 8.02
C GLY A 108 -2.77 4.21 6.73
N PHE A 109 -3.76 3.33 6.54
CA PHE A 109 -3.93 2.55 5.31
C PHE A 109 -5.41 2.23 5.08
N TYR A 110 -5.96 2.65 3.95
CA TYR A 110 -7.35 2.36 3.55
C TYR A 110 -8.41 2.68 4.63
N GLY A 111 -8.23 3.81 5.33
CA GLY A 111 -9.09 4.25 6.43
C GLY A 111 -8.85 3.54 7.78
N LEU A 112 -7.90 2.61 7.84
CA LEU A 112 -7.46 1.92 9.06
C LEU A 112 -6.20 2.60 9.62
N GLU A 113 -5.98 2.45 10.93
CA GLU A 113 -4.72 2.77 11.59
C GLU A 113 -4.05 1.45 12.00
N LEU A 114 -2.88 1.17 11.43
CA LEU A 114 -2.16 -0.09 11.59
C LEU A 114 -0.89 0.14 12.39
N GLU A 115 -0.62 -0.71 13.37
CA GLU A 115 0.65 -0.73 14.09
C GLU A 115 1.80 -1.11 13.16
N VAL A 116 2.88 -0.34 13.21
CA VAL A 116 4.11 -0.56 12.42
C VAL A 116 5.35 -0.12 13.22
N GLY A 117 6.53 -0.53 12.75
CA GLY A 117 7.80 -0.18 13.36
C GLY A 117 8.96 -0.93 12.71
N PRO A 118 10.14 -0.98 13.36
CA PRO A 118 11.28 -1.74 12.85
C PRO A 118 10.91 -3.20 12.58
N GLY A 119 11.40 -3.75 11.47
CA GLY A 119 11.19 -5.15 11.08
C GLY A 119 9.96 -5.40 10.18
N VAL A 120 9.13 -4.38 9.92
CA VAL A 120 7.99 -4.48 9.00
C VAL A 120 7.99 -3.37 7.97
N PHE A 121 7.54 -3.67 6.76
CA PHE A 121 7.36 -2.68 5.70
C PHE A 121 6.20 -1.73 6.04
N VAL A 122 6.44 -0.43 5.91
CA VAL A 122 5.39 0.59 6.10
C VAL A 122 4.42 0.55 4.92
N PRO A 123 3.11 0.31 5.12
CA PRO A 123 2.12 0.32 4.05
C PRO A 123 2.17 1.62 3.25
N ARG A 124 2.11 1.51 1.91
CA ARG A 124 2.22 2.64 1.00
C ARG A 124 0.85 3.02 0.44
N PRO A 125 0.57 4.31 0.21
CA PRO A 125 -0.70 4.75 -0.37
C PRO A 125 -1.00 4.10 -1.72
N GLU A 126 0.04 3.83 -2.53
CA GLU A 126 -0.10 3.19 -3.83
C GLU A 126 -0.73 1.79 -3.74
N THR A 127 -0.44 1.05 -2.66
CA THR A 127 -0.99 -0.29 -2.39
C THR A 127 -2.51 -0.26 -2.16
N GLU A 128 -3.11 0.88 -1.83
CA GLU A 128 -4.57 1.01 -1.77
C GLU A 128 -5.22 0.73 -3.13
N THR A 129 -4.52 0.99 -4.24
CA THR A 129 -4.99 0.63 -5.59
C THR A 129 -5.22 -0.88 -5.70
N LEU A 130 -4.36 -1.70 -5.11
CA LEU A 130 -4.52 -3.16 -5.10
C LEU A 130 -5.81 -3.56 -4.38
N VAL A 131 -6.04 -3.00 -3.19
CA VAL A 131 -7.25 -3.26 -2.39
C VAL A 131 -8.51 -2.87 -3.16
N GLU A 132 -8.52 -1.68 -3.78
CA GLU A 132 -9.66 -1.23 -4.58
C GLU A 132 -9.99 -2.20 -5.74
N GLN A 133 -8.98 -2.68 -6.45
CA GLN A 133 -9.20 -3.64 -7.54
C GLN A 133 -9.67 -5.00 -7.02
N ALA A 134 -9.11 -5.47 -5.90
CA ALA A 134 -9.53 -6.71 -5.27
C ALA A 134 -11.01 -6.65 -4.84
N LEU A 135 -11.45 -5.54 -4.24
CA LEU A 135 -12.86 -5.33 -3.88
C LEU A 135 -13.78 -5.29 -5.09
N LYS A 136 -13.36 -4.66 -6.21
CA LYS A 136 -14.13 -4.68 -7.47
C LYS A 136 -14.26 -6.10 -8.03
N VAL A 137 -13.19 -6.90 -7.98
CA VAL A 137 -13.25 -8.29 -8.42
C VAL A 137 -14.16 -9.12 -7.51
N LEU A 138 -14.09 -8.93 -6.19
CA LEU A 138 -15.00 -9.61 -5.25
C LEU A 138 -16.46 -9.24 -5.49
N GLN A 139 -16.77 -7.98 -5.76
CA GLN A 139 -18.12 -7.56 -6.14
C GLN A 139 -18.58 -8.24 -7.43
N GLY A 140 -17.72 -8.35 -8.44
CA GLY A 140 -18.01 -9.10 -9.67
C GLY A 140 -18.21 -10.60 -9.44
N LEU A 141 -17.48 -11.20 -8.51
CA LEU A 141 -17.67 -12.59 -8.09
C LEU A 141 -19.01 -12.78 -7.35
N ALA A 142 -19.47 -11.78 -6.59
CA ALA A 142 -20.73 -11.80 -5.86
C ALA A 142 -21.96 -11.43 -6.72
N ALA A 143 -21.78 -10.64 -7.78
CA ALA A 143 -22.84 -10.14 -8.67
C ALA A 143 -23.30 -11.12 -9.74
N CYS A 144 -22.79 -12.35 -9.76
CA CYS A 144 -23.38 -13.45 -10.53
C CYS A 144 -24.75 -13.84 -9.95
N GLU A 145 -25.76 -12.98 -10.11
CA GLU A 145 -27.18 -13.31 -9.96
C GLU A 145 -27.71 -13.90 -11.29
N PRO A 146 -28.74 -14.77 -11.25
CA PRO A 146 -29.25 -15.43 -12.45
C PRO A 146 -29.86 -14.42 -13.43
N ALA A 147 -29.32 -14.35 -14.65
CA ALA A 147 -29.96 -13.62 -15.74
C ALA A 147 -31.30 -14.30 -16.10
N PRO A 148 -32.42 -13.57 -16.27
CA PRO A 148 -33.64 -14.12 -16.82
C PRO A 148 -33.41 -14.59 -18.25
N GLU A 149 -33.99 -15.75 -18.59
CA GLU A 149 -33.66 -16.67 -19.68
C GLU A 149 -33.66 -16.12 -21.13
N ASN A 150 -33.85 -14.81 -21.39
CA ASN A 150 -34.08 -14.32 -22.75
C ASN A 150 -33.49 -12.95 -23.16
N ASP A 151 -32.57 -12.33 -22.41
CA ASP A 151 -31.90 -11.11 -22.88
C ASP A 151 -30.38 -11.23 -22.86
N VAL A 152 -29.75 -11.08 -24.03
CA VAL A 152 -28.29 -10.98 -24.19
C VAL A 152 -27.90 -9.49 -24.15
N PRO A 153 -27.14 -8.99 -23.15
CA PRO A 153 -26.67 -7.61 -23.17
C PRO A 153 -25.32 -7.48 -23.84
N ALA A 154 -25.21 -6.53 -24.76
CA ALA A 154 -23.95 -6.02 -25.29
C ALA A 154 -23.35 -5.03 -24.29
N THR A 155 -22.53 -5.50 -23.33
CA THR A 155 -21.43 -4.81 -22.62
C THR A 155 -21.12 -5.52 -21.29
N TYR A 156 -19.82 -5.67 -20.98
CA TYR A 156 -19.20 -6.17 -19.73
C TYR A 156 -19.72 -7.43 -19.02
N ASP A 157 -20.74 -8.10 -19.55
CA ASP A 157 -21.34 -9.32 -19.01
C ASP A 157 -21.33 -10.41 -20.08
N ALA A 158 -20.36 -11.31 -20.00
CA ALA A 158 -20.48 -12.71 -20.43
C ALA A 158 -19.12 -13.41 -20.36
N LEU A 159 -19.03 -14.33 -19.40
CA LEU A 159 -18.47 -15.70 -19.49
C LEU A 159 -17.99 -16.13 -18.09
N VAL A 160 -18.89 -16.09 -17.12
CA VAL A 160 -18.81 -16.97 -15.95
C VAL A 160 -20.01 -17.89 -16.10
N THR A 161 -19.77 -19.16 -16.41
CA THR A 161 -20.80 -20.18 -16.34
C THR A 161 -21.32 -20.22 -14.92
N TYR A 162 -22.58 -19.82 -14.74
CA TYR A 162 -23.29 -19.85 -13.47
C TYR A 162 -23.39 -21.30 -12.97
N ASP A 163 -22.64 -21.61 -11.92
CA ASP A 163 -22.78 -22.87 -11.17
C ASP A 163 -23.60 -22.57 -9.92
N ALA A 164 -24.82 -23.12 -9.84
CA ALA A 164 -25.70 -22.96 -8.69
C ALA A 164 -25.09 -23.52 -7.38
N GLN A 165 -24.03 -24.34 -7.45
CA GLN A 165 -23.26 -24.74 -6.26
C GLN A 165 -22.35 -23.62 -5.73
N ALA A 166 -21.95 -22.64 -6.56
CA ALA A 166 -21.03 -21.56 -6.20
C ALA A 166 -21.62 -20.57 -5.18
N ALA A 167 -22.93 -20.36 -5.16
CA ALA A 167 -23.60 -19.46 -4.21
C ALA A 167 -23.54 -19.93 -2.74
N SER A 168 -23.17 -21.21 -2.51
CA SER A 168 -23.02 -21.79 -1.17
C SER A 168 -21.56 -21.98 -0.73
N ARG A 169 -20.61 -21.76 -1.64
CA ARG A 169 -19.20 -22.05 -1.41
C ARG A 169 -18.52 -20.83 -0.80
N GLN A 170 -17.80 -21.04 0.30
CA GLN A 170 -16.96 -20.02 0.91
C GLN A 170 -15.88 -19.54 -0.09
N VAL A 171 -15.80 -18.22 -0.31
CA VAL A 171 -14.76 -17.57 -1.11
C VAL A 171 -13.49 -17.52 -0.28
N ARG A 172 -12.40 -18.11 -0.78
CA ARG A 172 -11.09 -18.12 -0.12
C ARG A 172 -10.15 -17.13 -0.79
N ILE A 173 -9.66 -16.20 -0.01
CA ILE A 173 -8.75 -15.14 -0.41
C ILE A 173 -7.45 -15.31 0.36
N ALA A 174 -6.31 -15.10 -0.29
CA ALA A 174 -5.02 -15.01 0.40
C ALA A 174 -4.33 -13.67 0.10
N ASP A 175 -3.80 -13.04 1.15
CA ASP A 175 -2.83 -11.95 1.10
C ASP A 175 -1.44 -12.57 1.28
N TRP A 176 -0.67 -12.67 0.20
CA TRP A 176 0.69 -13.22 0.23
C TRP A 176 1.71 -12.12 0.50
N CYS A 177 2.75 -12.44 1.29
CA CYS A 177 3.72 -11.46 1.76
C CYS A 177 3.05 -10.33 2.56
N ALA A 178 2.19 -10.73 3.51
CA ALA A 178 1.22 -9.84 4.13
C ALA A 178 1.86 -8.67 4.93
N GLY A 179 3.12 -8.79 5.35
CA GLY A 179 3.83 -7.76 6.09
C GLY A 179 3.11 -7.42 7.40
N SER A 180 2.61 -6.19 7.52
CA SER A 180 1.81 -5.73 8.66
C SER A 180 0.33 -6.18 8.62
N GLY A 181 -0.08 -6.96 7.61
CA GLY A 181 -1.45 -7.41 7.38
C GLY A 181 -2.34 -6.34 6.74
N ALA A 182 -1.76 -5.32 6.11
CA ALA A 182 -2.49 -4.13 5.67
C ALA A 182 -3.56 -4.44 4.62
N ILE A 183 -3.23 -5.23 3.59
CA ILE A 183 -4.16 -5.62 2.53
C ILE A 183 -5.26 -6.50 3.11
N ALA A 184 -4.92 -7.54 3.86
CA ALA A 184 -5.90 -8.42 4.50
C ALA A 184 -6.87 -7.69 5.45
N ALA A 185 -6.36 -6.77 6.28
CA ALA A 185 -7.18 -5.96 7.18
C ALA A 185 -8.15 -5.05 6.39
N ALA A 186 -7.65 -4.40 5.34
CA ALA A 186 -8.47 -3.55 4.48
C ALA A 186 -9.58 -4.35 3.78
N LEU A 187 -9.28 -5.54 3.25
CA LEU A 187 -10.28 -6.44 2.68
C LEU A 187 -11.32 -6.86 3.73
N ALA A 188 -10.89 -7.33 4.90
CA ALA A 188 -11.79 -7.78 5.96
C ALA A 188 -12.75 -6.68 6.43
N SER A 189 -12.30 -5.43 6.50
CA SER A 189 -13.15 -4.30 6.90
C SER A 189 -14.23 -3.92 5.88
N HIS A 190 -14.11 -4.36 4.62
CA HIS A 190 -15.03 -4.01 3.53
C HIS A 190 -15.86 -5.20 3.03
N VAL A 191 -15.43 -6.43 3.34
CA VAL A 191 -16.24 -7.62 3.13
C VAL A 191 -17.34 -7.64 4.19
N THR A 192 -18.50 -7.10 3.84
CA THR A 192 -19.68 -7.17 4.72
C THR A 192 -20.41 -8.47 4.44
N GLU A 193 -20.78 -9.24 5.48
CA GLU A 193 -21.70 -10.36 5.35
C GLU A 193 -23.12 -9.84 5.02
N ALA A 194 -23.36 -9.44 3.77
CA ALA A 194 -24.71 -9.16 3.32
C ALA A 194 -25.48 -10.48 3.20
N LYS A 195 -26.74 -10.50 3.64
CA LYS A 195 -27.61 -11.68 3.51
C LYS A 195 -27.66 -12.13 2.04
N GLY A 196 -27.20 -13.35 1.78
CA GLY A 196 -27.19 -13.94 0.44
C GLY A 196 -25.83 -13.91 -0.27
N GLN A 197 -24.81 -13.25 0.30
CA GLN A 197 -23.44 -13.37 -0.19
C GLN A 197 -22.77 -14.62 0.35
N ALA A 198 -21.90 -15.23 -0.47
CA ALA A 198 -21.07 -16.35 -0.05
C ALA A 198 -20.15 -15.90 1.11
N PRO A 199 -19.96 -16.72 2.15
CA PRO A 199 -19.03 -16.39 3.23
C PRO A 199 -17.61 -16.24 2.67
N VAL A 200 -16.83 -15.34 3.23
CA VAL A 200 -15.46 -15.07 2.78
C VAL A 200 -14.48 -15.51 3.87
N HIS A 201 -13.45 -16.26 3.49
CA HIS A 201 -12.30 -16.60 4.31
C HIS A 201 -11.08 -15.86 3.77
N ILE A 202 -10.36 -15.15 4.64
CA ILE A 202 -9.15 -14.42 4.28
C ILE A 202 -7.99 -15.00 5.08
N GLU A 203 -6.94 -15.40 4.37
CA GLU A 203 -5.64 -15.79 4.90
C GLU A 203 -4.63 -14.68 4.66
N ALA A 204 -3.84 -14.32 5.67
CA ALA A 204 -2.66 -13.48 5.54
C ALA A 204 -1.42 -14.34 5.78
N VAL A 205 -0.53 -14.44 4.79
CA VAL A 205 0.64 -15.32 4.84
C VAL A 205 1.91 -14.46 4.90
N GLU A 206 2.67 -14.59 5.97
CA GLU A 206 3.88 -13.81 6.22
C GLU A 206 5.01 -14.71 6.74
N ALA A 207 6.18 -14.64 6.11
CA ALA A 207 7.32 -15.50 6.45
C ALA A 207 8.19 -14.92 7.58
N SER A 208 8.22 -13.59 7.73
CA SER A 208 8.99 -12.89 8.76
C SER A 208 8.22 -12.87 10.09
N GLY A 209 8.78 -13.51 11.12
CA GLY A 209 8.20 -13.45 12.47
C GLY A 209 8.10 -12.03 13.03
N GLU A 210 9.00 -11.11 12.64
CA GLU A 210 8.90 -9.70 13.05
C GLU A 210 7.66 -9.04 12.43
N ALA A 211 7.45 -9.19 11.12
CA ALA A 211 6.30 -8.65 10.41
C ALA A 211 4.99 -9.32 10.85
N ALA A 212 4.98 -10.65 10.99
CA ALA A 212 3.86 -11.43 11.50
C ALA A 212 3.44 -10.97 12.90
N SER A 213 4.35 -10.49 13.74
CA SER A 213 4.00 -9.92 15.05
C SER A 213 3.12 -8.66 14.91
N TYR A 214 3.38 -7.80 13.93
CA TYR A 214 2.55 -6.63 13.63
C TYR A 214 1.23 -7.06 13.00
N ALA A 215 1.27 -7.97 12.02
CA ALA A 215 0.06 -8.54 11.42
C ALA A 215 -0.86 -9.15 12.47
N SER A 216 -0.33 -9.89 13.45
CA SER A 216 -1.13 -10.49 14.53
C SER A 216 -1.90 -9.44 15.34
N ARG A 217 -1.28 -8.29 15.64
CA ARG A 217 -1.93 -7.19 16.37
C ARG A 217 -2.95 -6.47 15.49
N ASN A 218 -2.60 -6.17 14.25
CA ASN A 218 -3.46 -5.46 13.30
C ASN A 218 -4.68 -6.28 12.85
N LEU A 219 -4.55 -7.60 12.80
CA LEU A 219 -5.60 -8.53 12.39
C LEU A 219 -6.43 -9.04 13.57
N ALA A 220 -6.11 -8.64 14.81
CA ALA A 220 -6.85 -9.07 15.98
C ALA A 220 -8.34 -8.66 15.88
N GLY A 221 -9.24 -9.64 15.87
CA GLY A 221 -10.69 -9.41 15.79
C GLY A 221 -11.24 -9.12 14.40
N THR A 222 -10.43 -9.15 13.34
CA THR A 222 -10.90 -8.97 11.95
C THR A 222 -11.48 -10.25 11.34
N GLY A 223 -11.17 -11.42 11.93
CA GLY A 223 -11.53 -12.73 11.39
C GLY A 223 -10.56 -13.26 10.33
N VAL A 224 -9.51 -12.51 9.99
CA VAL A 224 -8.43 -12.97 9.11
C VAL A 224 -7.57 -14.02 9.82
N GLU A 225 -7.27 -15.11 9.12
CA GLU A 225 -6.33 -16.14 9.58
C GLU A 225 -4.90 -15.73 9.24
N LEU A 226 -4.05 -15.51 10.26
CA LEU A 226 -2.63 -15.26 10.06
C LEU A 226 -1.86 -16.59 10.01
N ILE A 227 -1.06 -16.76 8.96
CA ILE A 227 -0.17 -17.90 8.74
C ILE A 227 1.27 -17.38 8.73
N GLU A 228 2.03 -17.75 9.77
CA GLU A 228 3.46 -17.43 9.86
C GLU A 228 4.29 -18.53 9.19
N GLU A 229 4.38 -18.48 7.85
CA GLU A 229 5.09 -19.47 7.03
C GLU A 229 5.52 -18.85 5.69
N ASP A 230 6.53 -19.44 5.05
CA ASP A 230 6.85 -19.14 3.66
C ASP A 230 5.69 -19.55 2.73
N VAL A 231 5.28 -18.63 1.85
CA VAL A 231 4.13 -18.81 0.96
C VAL A 231 4.29 -20.01 0.02
N PHE A 232 5.50 -20.25 -0.50
CA PHE A 232 5.75 -21.39 -1.38
C PHE A 232 5.62 -22.71 -0.63
N THR A 233 6.11 -22.76 0.60
CA THR A 233 5.98 -23.92 1.50
C THR A 233 4.52 -24.18 1.83
N HIS A 234 3.79 -23.14 2.25
CA HIS A 234 2.40 -23.25 2.70
C HIS A 234 1.46 -23.82 1.62
N TYR A 235 1.69 -23.42 0.36
CA TYR A 235 0.82 -23.78 -0.76
C TYR A 235 1.35 -24.88 -1.70
N ALA A 236 2.53 -25.44 -1.43
CA ALA A 236 3.18 -26.45 -2.30
C ALA A 236 2.29 -27.66 -2.65
N ALA A 237 1.40 -28.06 -1.75
CA ALA A 237 0.49 -29.20 -1.92
C ALA A 237 -1.00 -28.80 -1.90
N LYS A 238 -1.32 -27.56 -2.27
CA LYS A 238 -2.69 -27.01 -2.20
C LYS A 238 -3.19 -26.50 -3.57
N PRO A 239 -3.28 -27.36 -4.59
CA PRO A 239 -3.79 -26.95 -5.90
C PRO A 239 -5.26 -26.55 -5.81
N GLY A 240 -5.65 -25.54 -6.58
CA GLY A 240 -7.06 -25.24 -6.79
C GLY A 240 -7.83 -24.73 -5.56
N CYS A 241 -7.13 -24.29 -4.51
CA CYS A 241 -7.75 -24.02 -3.21
C CYS A 241 -8.17 -22.56 -2.98
N LEU A 242 -7.66 -21.60 -3.74
CA LEU A 242 -7.95 -20.17 -3.58
C LEU A 242 -8.84 -19.64 -4.71
N ASP A 243 -9.68 -18.66 -4.42
CA ASP A 243 -10.49 -17.93 -5.40
C ASP A 243 -9.79 -16.63 -5.82
N MET A 244 -9.06 -15.99 -4.90
CA MET A 244 -8.32 -14.76 -5.13
C MET A 244 -7.02 -14.74 -4.34
N VAL A 245 -5.96 -14.21 -4.96
CA VAL A 245 -4.69 -13.86 -4.33
C VAL A 245 -4.47 -12.36 -4.48
N CYS A 246 -4.14 -11.70 -3.39
CA CYS A 246 -3.61 -10.34 -3.35
C CYS A 246 -2.15 -10.44 -2.91
N VAL A 247 -1.26 -9.70 -3.55
CA VAL A 247 0.15 -9.74 -3.17
C VAL A 247 0.85 -8.42 -3.48
N ASN A 248 1.53 -7.86 -2.49
CA ASN A 248 2.57 -6.87 -2.67
C ASN A 248 3.92 -7.53 -2.37
N PRO A 249 4.56 -8.17 -3.38
CA PRO A 249 5.78 -8.91 -3.15
C PRO A 249 6.99 -7.97 -3.08
N PRO A 250 8.13 -8.42 -2.55
CA PRO A 250 9.39 -7.75 -2.87
C PRO A 250 9.61 -7.80 -4.39
N TYR A 251 9.81 -6.64 -5.02
CA TYR A 251 9.96 -6.50 -6.48
C TYR A 251 11.10 -5.58 -6.90
N VAL A 252 11.87 -5.03 -5.95
CA VAL A 252 12.99 -4.14 -6.27
C VAL A 252 14.15 -4.95 -6.84
N PRO A 253 14.78 -4.52 -7.96
CA PRO A 253 15.98 -5.17 -8.48
C PRO A 253 17.17 -5.06 -7.53
N ASP A 254 17.97 -6.12 -7.44
CA ASP A 254 19.11 -6.21 -6.50
C ASP A 254 20.14 -5.09 -6.69
N ALA A 255 20.33 -4.64 -7.93
CA ALA A 255 21.30 -3.60 -8.29
C ALA A 255 20.71 -2.18 -8.25
N THR A 256 19.40 -2.02 -8.02
CA THR A 256 18.75 -0.71 -8.03
C THR A 256 19.03 0.03 -6.72
N PRO A 257 19.66 1.21 -6.76
CA PRO A 257 19.82 2.02 -5.57
C PRO A 257 18.45 2.55 -5.13
N ILE A 258 18.08 2.24 -3.89
CA ILE A 258 16.90 2.83 -3.25
C ILE A 258 17.14 4.33 -3.08
N ARG A 259 16.34 5.15 -3.75
CA ARG A 259 16.48 6.61 -3.71
C ARG A 259 15.91 7.22 -2.44
N ASP A 260 14.87 6.59 -1.89
CA ASP A 260 14.27 7.04 -0.64
C ASP A 260 15.13 6.59 0.54
N VAL A 261 15.62 7.56 1.30
CA VAL A 261 16.54 7.31 2.43
C VAL A 261 15.87 6.46 3.51
N GLU A 262 14.59 6.68 3.77
CA GLU A 262 13.85 5.95 4.78
C GLU A 262 13.73 4.47 4.41
N THR A 263 13.26 4.18 3.20
CA THR A 263 13.21 2.81 2.66
C THR A 263 14.60 2.16 2.63
N GLN A 264 15.66 2.89 2.24
CA GLN A 264 17.00 2.33 2.14
C GLN A 264 17.54 1.80 3.48
N PHE A 265 17.26 2.52 4.58
CA PHE A 265 17.90 2.24 5.88
C PHE A 265 16.98 1.58 6.90
N PHE A 266 15.65 1.66 6.74
CA PHE A 266 14.71 1.23 7.77
C PHE A 266 13.74 0.14 7.33
N ASP A 267 13.48 0.00 6.03
CA ASP A 267 12.65 -1.11 5.55
C ASP A 267 13.47 -2.41 5.51
N PRO A 268 12.89 -3.57 5.85
CA PRO A 268 13.59 -4.85 5.80
C PRO A 268 14.04 -5.18 4.37
N HIS A 269 15.30 -5.57 4.19
CA HIS A 269 15.82 -5.97 2.87
C HIS A 269 14.98 -7.07 2.22
N THR A 270 14.49 -8.04 3.00
CA THR A 270 13.64 -9.13 2.53
C THR A 270 12.27 -8.68 2.03
N ALA A 271 11.79 -7.50 2.44
CA ALA A 271 10.52 -6.93 1.98
C ALA A 271 10.69 -6.09 0.70
N LEU A 272 11.92 -5.75 0.31
CA LEU A 272 12.18 -4.89 -0.84
C LEU A 272 12.61 -5.68 -2.07
N TYR A 273 13.62 -6.54 -1.94
CA TYR A 273 14.35 -7.06 -3.09
C TYR A 273 13.73 -8.34 -3.65
N GLY A 274 13.19 -8.24 -4.86
CA GLY A 274 12.51 -9.35 -5.55
C GLY A 274 13.43 -10.36 -6.21
N GLY A 275 14.74 -10.12 -6.16
CA GLY A 275 15.78 -11.00 -6.69
C GLY A 275 15.99 -10.86 -8.19
N GLY A 276 17.26 -10.92 -8.61
CA GLY A 276 17.67 -10.81 -10.00
C GLY A 276 17.87 -9.36 -10.44
N GLY A 277 18.41 -9.19 -11.65
CA GLY A 277 18.73 -7.85 -12.20
C GLY A 277 17.52 -6.99 -12.55
N ASP A 278 16.33 -7.59 -12.63
CA ASP A 278 15.05 -6.95 -12.90
C ASP A 278 14.09 -6.95 -11.69
N GLY A 279 14.48 -7.58 -10.58
CA GLY A 279 13.67 -7.72 -9.38
C GLY A 279 12.48 -8.68 -9.52
N LEU A 280 12.44 -9.50 -10.58
CA LEU A 280 11.26 -10.29 -10.93
C LEU A 280 11.37 -11.78 -10.57
N SER A 281 12.46 -12.23 -9.92
CA SER A 281 12.61 -13.65 -9.58
C SER A 281 11.50 -14.16 -8.65
N ILE A 282 11.21 -13.42 -7.56
CA ILE A 282 10.12 -13.73 -6.64
C ILE A 282 8.76 -13.50 -7.31
N PRO A 283 8.47 -12.34 -7.95
CA PRO A 283 7.23 -12.15 -8.70
C PRO A 283 6.91 -13.26 -9.71
N PHE A 284 7.89 -13.72 -10.50
CA PHE A 284 7.68 -14.82 -11.45
C PHE A 284 7.38 -16.16 -10.74
N ALA A 285 8.08 -16.47 -9.65
CA ALA A 285 7.79 -17.66 -8.87
C ALA A 285 6.37 -17.63 -8.27
N LEU A 286 5.90 -16.45 -7.82
CA LEU A 286 4.53 -16.28 -7.31
C LEU A 286 3.48 -16.42 -8.41
N ILE A 287 3.76 -16.02 -9.65
CA ILE A 287 2.88 -16.26 -10.81
C ILE A 287 2.71 -17.77 -11.05
N GLU A 288 3.80 -18.54 -11.03
CA GLU A 288 3.74 -20.01 -11.15
C GLU A 288 2.94 -20.65 -10.01
N LEU A 289 3.18 -20.20 -8.77
CA LEU A 289 2.43 -20.65 -7.60
C LEU A 289 0.94 -20.31 -7.72
N ALA A 290 0.60 -19.13 -8.22
CA ALA A 290 -0.77 -18.73 -8.49
C ALA A 290 -1.42 -19.67 -9.52
N GLY A 291 -0.73 -20.00 -10.61
CA GLY A 291 -1.19 -20.96 -11.61
C GLY A 291 -1.53 -22.33 -11.03
N HIS A 292 -0.80 -22.79 -10.01
CA HIS A 292 -1.08 -24.02 -9.27
C HIS A 292 -2.28 -23.87 -8.30
N THR A 293 -2.28 -22.84 -7.47
CA THR A 293 -3.18 -22.67 -6.32
C THR A 293 -4.57 -22.16 -6.66
N LEU A 294 -4.74 -21.41 -7.75
CA LEU A 294 -5.89 -20.50 -7.91
C LEU A 294 -7.27 -21.03 -8.31
N ARG A 295 -7.62 -22.31 -8.36
CA ARG A 295 -8.84 -22.81 -9.05
C ARG A 295 -9.07 -22.29 -10.50
N PRO A 296 -9.75 -23.04 -11.37
CA PRO A 296 -10.13 -22.48 -12.67
C PRO A 296 -10.99 -21.22 -12.51
N GLY A 297 -10.64 -20.13 -13.19
CA GLY A 297 -11.33 -18.83 -13.09
C GLY A 297 -10.95 -17.95 -11.89
N GLY A 298 -10.10 -18.42 -10.95
CA GLY A 298 -9.59 -17.58 -9.88
C GLY A 298 -8.62 -16.50 -10.37
N VAL A 299 -8.28 -15.55 -9.50
CA VAL A 299 -7.54 -14.34 -9.89
C VAL A 299 -6.37 -14.04 -8.95
N ILE A 300 -5.26 -13.54 -9.49
CA ILE A 300 -4.20 -12.91 -8.71
C ILE A 300 -4.09 -11.43 -9.08
N LEU A 301 -3.97 -10.59 -8.06
CA LEU A 301 -3.65 -9.17 -8.17
C LEU A 301 -2.28 -8.96 -7.52
N MET A 302 -1.32 -8.52 -8.32
CA MET A 302 0.08 -8.37 -7.90
C MET A 302 0.52 -6.92 -8.07
N GLU A 303 0.96 -6.28 -6.98
CA GLU A 303 1.64 -4.99 -7.04
C GLU A 303 3.04 -5.13 -7.64
N HIS A 304 3.50 -4.10 -8.35
CA HIS A 304 4.84 -4.03 -8.93
C HIS A 304 5.27 -2.58 -9.20
N ALA A 305 6.52 -2.39 -9.63
CA ALA A 305 7.02 -1.10 -10.12
C ALA A 305 6.48 -0.76 -11.52
N GLU A 306 6.56 0.52 -11.92
CA GLU A 306 5.90 1.03 -13.14
C GLU A 306 6.37 0.37 -14.45
N GLU A 307 7.58 -0.20 -14.49
CA GLU A 307 8.12 -0.86 -15.69
C GLU A 307 7.82 -2.37 -15.76
N GLN A 308 7.31 -2.95 -14.66
CA GLN A 308 7.23 -4.41 -14.49
C GLN A 308 5.91 -5.02 -14.96
N GLY A 309 4.89 -4.21 -15.27
CA GLY A 309 3.57 -4.71 -15.67
C GLY A 309 3.61 -5.57 -16.94
N SER A 310 4.30 -5.09 -18.00
CA SER A 310 4.44 -5.86 -19.24
C SER A 310 5.20 -7.18 -19.04
N PRO A 311 6.39 -7.22 -18.41
CA PRO A 311 7.08 -8.47 -18.07
C PRO A 311 6.21 -9.47 -17.30
N LEU A 312 5.47 -9.04 -16.27
CA LEU A 312 4.60 -9.92 -15.48
C LEU A 312 3.49 -10.54 -16.32
N ARG A 313 2.82 -9.74 -17.17
CA ARG A 313 1.78 -10.27 -18.08
C ARG A 313 2.34 -11.30 -19.06
N HIS A 314 3.55 -11.09 -19.60
CA HIS A 314 4.19 -12.06 -20.49
C HIS A 314 4.55 -13.35 -19.74
N ALA A 315 5.11 -13.25 -18.53
CA ALA A 315 5.43 -14.40 -17.70
C ALA A 315 4.17 -15.22 -17.37
N ALA A 316 3.08 -14.54 -16.99
CA ALA A 316 1.80 -15.19 -16.73
C ALA A 316 1.28 -15.97 -17.95
N CYS A 317 1.30 -15.37 -19.14
CA CYS A 317 0.93 -16.07 -20.37
C CYS A 317 1.85 -17.26 -20.67
N ALA A 318 3.16 -17.13 -20.40
CA ALA A 318 4.15 -18.18 -20.65
C ALA A 318 3.93 -19.44 -19.79
N THR A 319 3.32 -19.31 -18.60
CA THR A 319 2.92 -20.46 -17.78
C THR A 319 1.85 -21.35 -18.44
N GLY A 320 1.10 -20.80 -19.41
CA GLY A 320 -0.08 -21.42 -19.99
C GLY A 320 -1.32 -21.43 -19.06
N ALA A 321 -1.19 -21.02 -17.80
CA ALA A 321 -2.28 -21.00 -16.84
C ALA A 321 -3.16 -19.74 -16.92
N PHE A 322 -2.67 -18.67 -17.55
CA PHE A 322 -3.34 -17.37 -17.65
C PHE A 322 -3.42 -16.91 -19.11
N ASN A 323 -4.61 -16.59 -19.60
CA ASN A 323 -4.84 -16.03 -20.94
C ASN A 323 -5.49 -14.63 -20.91
N ARG A 324 -5.94 -14.20 -19.73
CA ARG A 324 -6.52 -12.89 -19.48
C ARG A 324 -5.64 -12.20 -18.44
N THR A 325 -5.04 -11.08 -18.83
CA THR A 325 -4.20 -10.26 -17.96
C THR A 325 -4.45 -8.79 -18.24
N GLN A 326 -4.31 -7.95 -17.22
CA GLN A 326 -4.49 -6.50 -17.31
C GLN A 326 -3.56 -5.80 -16.32
N THR A 327 -3.03 -4.64 -16.67
CA THR A 327 -2.31 -3.79 -15.72
C THR A 327 -3.12 -2.52 -15.48
N MET A 328 -3.26 -2.20 -14.19
CA MET A 328 -3.97 -1.05 -13.67
C MET A 328 -2.95 -0.01 -13.22
N THR A 329 -3.30 1.26 -13.41
CA THR A 329 -2.47 2.38 -12.96
C THR A 329 -2.91 2.89 -11.60
N ASP A 330 -1.98 3.44 -10.84
CA ASP A 330 -2.27 4.23 -9.64
C ASP A 330 -2.85 5.61 -9.98
N LEU A 331 -3.16 6.40 -8.94
CA LEU A 331 -3.72 7.75 -9.08
C LEU A 331 -2.78 8.75 -9.78
N THR A 332 -1.49 8.42 -9.93
CA THR A 332 -0.52 9.22 -10.68
C THR A 332 -0.41 8.79 -12.15
N GLY A 333 -1.18 7.78 -12.55
CA GLY A 333 -1.20 7.25 -13.91
C GLY A 333 -0.04 6.29 -14.23
N ARG A 334 0.66 5.79 -13.21
CA ARG A 334 1.76 4.82 -13.36
C ARG A 334 1.24 3.41 -13.17
N ASP A 335 1.76 2.48 -13.96
CA ASP A 335 1.47 1.04 -13.79
C ASP A 335 1.78 0.63 -12.34
N ARG A 336 0.84 -0.07 -11.70
CA ARG A 336 0.97 -0.43 -10.28
C ARG A 336 0.54 -1.85 -9.96
N VAL A 337 -0.57 -2.31 -10.54
CA VAL A 337 -1.15 -3.62 -10.20
C VAL A 337 -1.41 -4.40 -11.48
N THR A 338 -0.89 -5.62 -11.57
CA THR A 338 -1.23 -6.54 -12.64
C THR A 338 -2.20 -7.60 -12.14
N ILE A 339 -3.34 -7.69 -12.82
CA ILE A 339 -4.43 -8.65 -12.56
C ILE A 339 -4.33 -9.77 -13.59
N MET A 340 -4.35 -11.02 -13.13
CA MET A 340 -4.21 -12.21 -13.98
C MET A 340 -5.26 -13.24 -13.57
N TRP A 341 -6.10 -13.66 -14.51
CA TRP A 341 -7.15 -14.64 -14.27
C TRP A 341 -6.71 -16.01 -14.76
N ARG A 342 -6.78 -17.00 -13.88
CA ARG A 342 -6.50 -18.39 -14.21
C ARG A 342 -7.55 -18.87 -15.21
N ASN A 343 -7.11 -19.56 -16.25
CA ASN A 343 -7.98 -20.10 -17.28
C ASN A 343 -9.11 -20.94 -16.65
N GLY A 344 -10.32 -20.84 -17.21
CA GLY A 344 -11.42 -21.72 -16.84
C GLY A 344 -11.10 -23.18 -17.14
N ALA A 345 -11.86 -24.11 -16.58
CA ALA A 345 -11.75 -25.50 -16.97
C ALA A 345 -12.10 -25.58 -18.46
N GLU A 346 -11.21 -26.12 -19.30
CA GLU A 346 -11.57 -26.42 -20.68
C GLU A 346 -12.82 -27.32 -20.64
N ALA A 347 -13.88 -26.92 -21.34
CA ALA A 347 -15.01 -27.79 -21.56
C ALA A 347 -14.46 -29.02 -22.30
N VAL A 348 -14.46 -30.17 -21.62
CA VAL A 348 -14.15 -31.45 -22.26
C VAL A 348 -15.22 -31.65 -23.33
N VAL A 349 -14.87 -31.39 -24.59
CA VAL A 349 -15.69 -31.70 -25.76
C VAL A 349 -15.51 -33.18 -26.12
#